data_AF-A0A7S3SEK3-F1
#
_entry.id   AF-A0A7S3SEK3-F1
#
_cell.length_a   1.000
_cell.length_b   1.000
_cell.length_c   1.000
_cell.angle_alpha   90.00
_cell.angle_beta   90.00
_cell.angle_gamma   90.00
#
_symmetry.space_group_name_H-M   'P 1'
#
loop_
_entity.id
_entity.type
_entity.pdbx_description
1 polymer ?
#
loop_
_entity_poly.entity_id
_entity_poly.type
_entity_poly.pdbx_seq_one_letter_code
_entity_poly.pdbx_strand_id
1 'polypeptide(L)'
;SNWRSGIDVDKFDYFRRDAQYLGIQRQFDHHRYMKSVRVVLDKEGVPTISPPDKHKDLLLNMLELRKMLHKSAYQHKTVKKLECHMTDILKLMDAHVRITGVDGSELSMSEAAVLLDPVAYPKLTDTFVEARLLVHEDPALDAAVNEYEKRILLRKLMRCVGEWDLP
;
A
#
# COMPACT_ATOMS: atom_id res chain seq x y z
N SER A 1 5.59 4.03 14.03
CA SER A 1 4.22 4.57 13.85
C SER A 1 3.66 5.10 15.15
N ASN A 2 2.88 6.17 15.09
CA ASN A 2 2.22 6.78 16.26
C ASN A 2 0.79 6.25 16.38
N TRP A 3 0.55 5.32 17.31
CA TRP A 3 -0.76 4.70 17.50
C TRP A 3 -1.78 5.62 18.20
N ARG A 4 -1.34 6.65 18.94
CA ARG A 4 -2.24 7.51 19.73
C ARG A 4 -3.06 8.46 18.87
N SER A 5 -2.41 9.15 17.94
CA SER A 5 -3.06 10.15 17.07
C SER A 5 -2.98 9.80 15.58
N GLY A 6 -2.16 8.81 15.21
CA GLY A 6 -1.83 8.54 13.82
C GLY A 6 -0.89 9.57 13.19
N ILE A 7 -0.50 10.64 13.89
CA ILE A 7 0.41 11.66 13.33
C ILE A 7 1.86 11.21 13.48
N ASP A 8 2.49 10.80 12.39
CA ASP A 8 3.87 10.32 12.35
C ASP A 8 4.59 10.70 11.05
N VAL A 9 5.91 10.53 11.07
CA VAL A 9 6.81 10.90 9.97
C VAL A 9 6.60 10.08 8.69
N ASP A 10 6.06 8.87 8.83
CA ASP A 10 5.65 8.03 7.69
C ASP A 10 4.62 8.77 6.82
N LYS A 11 3.56 9.29 7.45
CA LYS A 11 2.53 10.10 6.77
C LYS A 11 3.09 11.37 6.16
N PHE A 12 4.07 11.99 6.80
CA PHE A 12 4.65 13.22 6.28
C PHE A 12 5.39 12.99 4.96
N ASP A 13 6.12 11.87 4.86
CA ASP A 13 6.80 11.50 3.63
C ASP A 13 5.82 11.12 2.53
N TYR A 14 4.96 10.13 2.76
CA TYR A 14 4.10 9.63 1.67
C TYR A 14 3.03 10.63 1.26
N PHE A 15 2.51 11.48 2.17
CA PHE A 15 1.58 12.54 1.75
C PHE A 15 2.23 13.51 0.76
N ARG A 16 3.49 13.89 1.00
CA ARG A 16 4.21 14.80 0.10
C ARG A 16 4.59 14.09 -1.19
N ARG A 17 5.17 12.91 -1.09
CA ARG A 17 5.61 12.09 -2.23
C ARG A 17 4.44 11.80 -3.17
N ASP A 18 3.37 11.24 -2.64
CA ASP A 18 2.23 10.81 -3.44
C ASP A 18 1.48 11.99 -4.03
N ALA A 19 1.28 13.07 -3.25
CA ALA A 19 0.65 14.28 -3.79
C ALA A 19 1.45 14.87 -4.96
N GLN A 20 2.78 14.86 -4.88
CA GLN A 20 3.65 15.30 -5.97
C GLN A 20 3.48 14.42 -7.22
N TYR A 21 3.58 13.10 -7.09
CA TYR A 21 3.47 12.18 -8.25
C TYR A 21 2.05 12.07 -8.82
N LEU A 22 1.02 12.33 -8.02
CA LEU A 22 -0.38 12.34 -8.44
C LEU A 22 -0.86 13.70 -8.95
N GLY A 23 -0.03 14.74 -8.90
CA GLY A 23 -0.41 16.11 -9.30
C GLY A 23 -1.41 16.79 -8.36
N ILE A 24 -1.48 16.38 -7.10
CA ILE A 24 -2.32 17.00 -6.06
C ILE A 24 -1.56 18.18 -5.47
N GLN A 25 -2.05 19.40 -5.69
CA GLN A 25 -1.35 20.63 -5.28
C GLN A 25 -1.45 20.96 -3.79
N ARG A 26 -2.31 20.26 -3.04
CA ARG A 26 -2.49 20.50 -1.60
C ARG A 26 -1.26 20.01 -0.85
N GLN A 27 -0.76 20.83 0.08
CA GLN A 27 0.46 20.54 0.82
C GLN A 27 0.24 20.57 2.33
N PHE A 28 1.02 19.76 3.04
CA PHE A 28 1.20 19.83 4.48
C PHE A 28 2.66 20.19 4.78
N ASP A 29 2.86 21.34 5.44
CA ASP A 29 4.19 21.80 5.84
C ASP A 29 4.65 21.07 7.12
N HIS A 30 5.16 19.86 6.92
CA HIS A 30 5.73 19.05 7.98
C HIS A 30 6.98 19.70 8.62
N HIS A 31 7.72 20.54 7.90
CA HIS A 31 8.89 21.23 8.44
C HIS A 31 8.48 22.24 9.51
N ARG A 32 7.44 23.03 9.23
CA ARG A 32 6.83 23.94 10.22
C ARG A 32 6.28 23.18 11.42
N TYR A 33 5.65 22.02 11.19
CA TYR A 33 5.20 21.15 12.27
C TYR A 33 6.39 20.75 13.17
N MET A 34 7.43 20.15 12.59
CA MET A 34 8.61 19.63 13.33
C MET A 34 9.36 20.71 14.11
N LYS A 35 9.49 21.94 13.57
CA LYS A 35 10.14 23.05 14.30
C LYS A 35 9.37 23.52 15.53
N SER A 36 8.05 23.34 15.52
CA SER A 36 7.14 23.93 16.51
C SER A 36 6.75 22.99 17.64
N VAL A 37 6.77 21.68 17.41
CA VAL A 37 6.36 20.69 18.42
C VAL A 37 7.30 20.72 19.63
N ARG A 38 6.74 20.45 20.80
CA ARG A 38 7.46 20.29 22.06
C ARG A 38 6.98 19.04 22.77
N VAL A 39 7.74 18.58 23.75
CA VAL A 39 7.28 17.51 24.65
C VAL A 39 6.70 18.16 25.89
N VAL A 40 5.45 17.85 26.22
CA VAL A 40 4.75 18.31 27.43
C VAL A 40 4.04 17.12 28.08
N LEU A 41 3.72 17.22 29.36
CA LEU A 41 2.93 16.18 30.05
C LEU A 41 1.46 16.29 29.61
N ASP A 42 0.84 15.17 29.24
CA ASP A 42 -0.60 15.09 29.04
C ASP A 42 -1.36 15.08 30.38
N LYS A 43 -2.69 14.92 30.35
CA LYS A 43 -3.55 14.97 31.55
C LYS A 43 -3.23 13.85 32.53
N GLU A 44 -2.67 12.75 32.02
CA GLU A 44 -2.27 11.56 32.76
C GLU A 44 -0.80 11.62 33.21
N GLY A 45 -0.10 12.72 32.94
CA GLY A 45 1.30 12.91 33.30
C GLY A 45 2.29 12.22 32.35
N VAL A 46 1.86 11.82 31.15
CA VAL A 46 2.72 11.14 30.17
C VAL A 46 3.36 12.17 29.22
N PRO A 47 4.70 12.15 29.05
CA PRO A 47 5.38 13.00 28.08
C PRO A 47 4.88 12.75 26.64
N THR A 48 4.27 13.76 26.03
CA THR A 48 3.61 13.69 24.74
C THR A 48 4.09 14.80 23.80
N ILE A 49 4.36 14.44 22.55
CA ILE A 49 4.67 15.39 21.48
C ILE A 49 3.42 16.24 21.21
N SER A 50 3.54 17.53 21.46
CA SER A 50 2.43 18.47 21.41
C SER A 50 2.76 19.63 20.47
N PRO A 51 2.02 19.78 19.36
CA PRO A 51 2.07 20.98 18.54
C PRO A 51 1.38 22.15 19.26
N PRO A 52 1.79 23.40 19.00
CA PRO A 52 1.13 24.57 19.59
C PRO A 52 -0.28 24.77 19.02
N ASP A 53 -1.19 25.32 19.81
CA ASP A 53 -2.62 25.50 19.45
C ASP A 53 -2.83 26.22 18.10
N LYS A 54 -1.97 27.21 17.80
CA LYS A 54 -1.97 27.94 16.52
C LYS A 54 -1.74 27.06 15.27
N HIS A 55 -1.36 25.80 15.44
CA HIS A 55 -1.18 24.82 14.35
C HIS A 55 -2.41 23.95 14.11
N LYS A 56 -3.56 24.25 14.73
CA LYS A 56 -4.83 23.57 14.47
C LYS A 56 -5.16 23.49 12.97
N ASP A 57 -5.06 24.60 12.25
CA ASP A 57 -5.37 24.63 10.81
C ASP A 57 -4.35 23.86 9.97
N LEU A 58 -3.08 23.86 10.39
CA LEU A 58 -2.03 23.06 9.76
C LEU A 58 -2.35 21.56 9.87
N LEU A 59 -2.82 21.11 11.04
CA LEU A 59 -3.27 19.73 11.25
C LEU A 59 -4.53 19.40 10.46
N LEU A 60 -5.50 20.32 10.39
CA LEU A 60 -6.70 20.13 9.58
C LEU A 60 -6.35 19.95 8.10
N ASN A 61 -5.46 20.78 7.56
CA ASN A 61 -4.97 20.66 6.19
C ASN A 61 -4.32 19.30 5.90
N MET A 62 -3.61 18.73 6.88
CA MET A 62 -3.06 17.37 6.79
C MET A 62 -4.16 16.32 6.63
N LEU A 63 -5.23 16.41 7.43
CA LEU A 63 -6.35 15.47 7.38
C LEU A 63 -7.12 15.60 6.06
N GLU A 64 -7.28 16.82 5.55
CA GLU A 64 -7.91 17.06 4.25
C GLU A 64 -7.05 16.52 3.10
N LEU A 65 -5.72 16.67 3.17
CA LEU A 65 -4.79 16.06 2.22
C LEU A 65 -4.91 14.53 2.24
N ARG A 66 -4.93 13.92 3.43
CA ARG A 66 -5.16 12.48 3.59
C ARG A 66 -6.48 12.06 2.92
N LYS A 67 -7.58 12.76 3.19
CA LYS A 67 -8.88 12.49 2.58
C LYS A 67 -8.81 12.54 1.06
N MET A 68 -8.14 13.55 0.49
CA MET A 68 -7.97 13.68 -0.96
C MET A 68 -7.17 12.52 -1.56
N LEU A 69 -6.04 12.15 -0.94
CA LEU A 69 -5.22 11.01 -1.40
C LEU A 69 -6.01 9.70 -1.40
N HIS A 70 -6.74 9.44 -0.31
CA HIS A 70 -7.59 8.26 -0.21
C HIS A 70 -8.68 8.24 -1.30
N LYS A 71 -9.42 9.34 -1.46
CA LYS A 71 -10.53 9.41 -2.42
C LYS A 71 -10.05 9.33 -3.87
N SER A 72 -8.99 10.06 -4.20
CA SER A 72 -8.57 10.25 -5.59
C SER A 72 -7.63 9.15 -6.09
N ALA A 73 -6.86 8.50 -5.21
CA ALA A 73 -5.86 7.53 -5.60
C ALA A 73 -6.02 6.17 -4.90
N TYR A 74 -5.85 6.11 -3.58
CA TYR A 74 -5.75 4.81 -2.89
C TYR A 74 -7.03 3.96 -2.96
N GLN A 75 -8.19 4.61 -2.98
CA GLN A 75 -9.49 3.96 -3.10
C GLN A 75 -10.09 4.16 -4.50
N HIS A 76 -9.28 4.59 -5.48
CA HIS A 76 -9.76 4.78 -6.84
C HIS A 76 -10.30 3.44 -7.38
N LYS A 77 -11.53 3.45 -7.89
CA LYS A 77 -12.24 2.24 -8.33
C LYS A 77 -11.45 1.38 -9.31
N THR A 78 -10.66 1.98 -10.21
CA THR A 78 -9.84 1.21 -11.17
C THR A 78 -8.63 0.57 -10.49
N VAL A 79 -8.03 1.23 -9.49
CA VAL A 79 -6.94 0.67 -8.68
C VAL A 79 -7.45 -0.56 -7.93
N LYS A 80 -8.60 -0.44 -7.26
CA LYS A 80 -9.22 -1.57 -6.55
C LYS A 80 -9.53 -2.76 -7.43
N LYS A 81 -10.02 -2.52 -8.65
CA LYS A 81 -10.23 -3.61 -9.63
C LYS A 81 -8.94 -4.31 -10.02
N LEU A 82 -7.85 -3.55 -10.23
CA LEU A 82 -6.55 -4.11 -10.57
C LEU A 82 -5.99 -4.92 -9.40
N GLU A 83 -6.05 -4.40 -8.18
CA GLU A 83 -5.65 -5.11 -6.97
C GLU A 83 -6.42 -6.43 -6.79
N CYS A 84 -7.74 -6.44 -7.03
CA CYS A 84 -8.54 -7.66 -6.98
C CYS A 84 -8.08 -8.69 -8.02
N HIS A 85 -7.93 -8.28 -9.29
CA HIS A 85 -7.45 -9.18 -10.35
C HIS A 85 -6.05 -9.72 -10.05
N MET A 86 -5.14 -8.87 -9.58
CA MET A 86 -3.80 -9.30 -9.19
C MET A 86 -3.83 -10.28 -8.03
N THR A 87 -4.72 -10.11 -7.05
CA THR A 87 -4.90 -11.07 -5.96
C THR A 87 -5.31 -12.45 -6.49
N ASP A 88 -6.22 -12.50 -7.46
CA ASP A 88 -6.65 -13.77 -8.07
C ASP A 88 -5.53 -14.42 -8.89
N ILE A 89 -4.75 -13.62 -9.62
CA ILE A 89 -3.57 -14.09 -10.36
C ILE A 89 -2.52 -14.65 -9.40
N LEU A 90 -2.21 -13.95 -8.30
CA LEU A 90 -1.25 -14.41 -7.29
C LEU A 90 -1.70 -15.72 -6.64
N LYS A 91 -2.99 -15.94 -6.41
CA LYS A 91 -3.52 -17.22 -5.91
C LYS A 91 -3.33 -18.36 -6.92
N LEU A 92 -3.56 -18.10 -8.21
CA LEU A 92 -3.30 -19.09 -9.27
C LEU A 92 -1.82 -19.45 -9.32
N MET A 93 -0.94 -18.46 -9.19
CA MET A 93 0.50 -18.69 -9.14
C MET A 93 0.91 -19.46 -7.88
N ASP A 94 0.34 -19.15 -6.72
CA ASP A 94 0.73 -19.73 -5.42
C ASP A 94 0.57 -21.26 -5.38
N ALA A 95 -0.42 -21.79 -6.13
CA ALA A 95 -0.63 -23.23 -6.27
C ALA A 95 0.60 -23.97 -6.85
N HIS A 96 1.38 -23.31 -7.71
CA HIS A 96 2.45 -23.92 -8.51
C HIS A 96 3.84 -23.39 -8.19
N VAL A 97 3.98 -22.10 -7.86
CA VAL A 97 5.28 -21.47 -7.58
C VAL A 97 5.83 -21.96 -6.25
N ARG A 98 7.08 -22.43 -6.27
CA ARG A 98 7.87 -22.75 -5.08
C ARG A 98 9.12 -21.89 -5.02
N ILE A 99 9.47 -21.48 -3.80
CA ILE A 99 10.57 -20.59 -3.52
C ILE A 99 11.40 -21.19 -2.40
N THR A 100 12.69 -21.32 -2.67
CA THR A 100 13.65 -21.80 -1.68
C THR A 100 13.81 -20.78 -0.56
N GLY A 101 13.47 -21.18 0.66
CA GLY A 101 13.64 -20.44 1.91
C GLY A 101 14.88 -20.88 2.70
N VAL A 102 14.82 -20.66 4.01
CA VAL A 102 15.88 -21.07 4.94
C VAL A 102 16.11 -22.58 4.86
N ASP A 103 17.38 -23.00 4.95
CA ASP A 103 17.83 -24.40 4.92
C ASP A 103 17.38 -25.21 3.68
N GLY A 104 17.07 -24.53 2.57
CA GLY A 104 16.64 -25.18 1.34
C GLY A 104 15.18 -25.65 1.38
N SER A 105 14.38 -25.17 2.33
CA SER A 105 12.94 -25.43 2.36
C SER A 105 12.26 -24.88 1.10
N GLU A 106 11.32 -25.64 0.53
CA GLU A 106 10.54 -25.19 -0.62
C GLU A 106 9.17 -24.71 -0.13
N LEU A 107 8.96 -23.39 -0.17
CA LEU A 107 7.74 -22.74 0.30
C LEU A 107 6.91 -22.23 -0.88
N SER A 108 5.59 -22.23 -0.75
CA SER A 108 4.73 -21.41 -1.61
C SER A 108 4.96 -19.92 -1.34
N MET A 109 4.42 -19.05 -2.20
CA MET A 109 4.56 -17.60 -2.03
C MET A 109 3.83 -17.11 -0.78
N SER A 110 2.64 -17.66 -0.52
CA SER A 110 1.83 -17.33 0.65
C SER A 110 2.49 -17.80 1.95
N GLU A 111 3.06 -19.02 1.98
CA GLU A 111 3.81 -19.51 3.14
C GLU A 111 5.03 -18.64 3.43
N ALA A 112 5.83 -18.31 2.41
CA ALA A 112 6.98 -17.42 2.56
C ALA A 112 6.59 -16.04 3.12
N ALA A 113 5.46 -15.48 2.68
CA ALA A 113 4.94 -14.20 3.16
C ALA A 113 4.40 -14.25 4.58
N VAL A 114 3.66 -15.30 4.95
CA VAL A 114 3.08 -15.45 6.30
C VAL A 114 4.17 -15.71 7.33
N LEU A 115 5.16 -16.54 7.00
CA LEU A 115 6.28 -16.85 7.89
C LEU A 115 7.32 -15.71 7.96
N LEU A 116 7.24 -14.73 7.06
CA LEU A 116 8.29 -13.73 6.85
C LEU A 116 9.67 -14.40 6.72
N ASP A 117 9.73 -15.47 5.92
CA ASP A 117 10.97 -16.24 5.75
C ASP A 117 12.08 -15.31 5.23
N PRO A 118 13.21 -15.17 5.95
CA PRO A 118 14.20 -14.14 5.65
C PRO A 118 14.96 -14.38 4.34
N VAL A 119 14.83 -15.56 3.72
CA VAL A 119 15.48 -15.93 2.46
C VAL A 119 14.49 -15.93 1.29
N ALA A 120 13.29 -16.47 1.49
CA ALA A 120 12.25 -16.56 0.46
C ALA A 120 11.48 -15.24 0.31
N TYR A 121 11.09 -14.59 1.40
CA TYR A 121 10.25 -13.39 1.35
C TYR A 121 10.88 -12.23 0.55
N PRO A 122 12.19 -11.91 0.66
CA PRO A 122 12.80 -10.84 -0.12
C PRO A 122 12.81 -11.09 -1.64
N LYS A 123 12.63 -12.34 -2.09
CA LYS A 123 12.54 -12.70 -3.50
C LYS A 123 11.16 -12.37 -4.08
N LEU A 124 10.13 -12.29 -3.24
CA LEU A 124 8.76 -11.95 -3.61
C LEU A 124 8.64 -10.46 -3.92
N THR A 125 8.90 -10.13 -5.17
CA THR A 125 8.85 -8.76 -5.69
C THR A 125 7.99 -8.69 -6.94
N ASP A 126 7.58 -7.48 -7.32
CA ASP A 126 6.85 -7.23 -8.57
C ASP A 126 7.63 -7.79 -9.76
N THR A 127 8.95 -7.58 -9.80
CA THR A 127 9.83 -8.14 -10.84
C THR A 127 9.77 -9.67 -10.90
N PHE A 128 9.74 -10.35 -9.74
CA PHE A 128 9.62 -11.81 -9.71
C PHE A 128 8.29 -12.28 -10.30
N VAL A 129 7.18 -11.61 -9.93
CA VAL A 129 5.84 -11.93 -10.42
C VAL A 129 5.74 -11.67 -11.93
N GLU A 130 6.16 -10.49 -12.38
CA GLU A 130 6.13 -10.10 -13.80
C GLU A 130 6.98 -11.01 -14.67
N ALA A 131 8.21 -11.33 -14.25
CA ALA A 131 9.08 -12.22 -15.00
C ALA A 131 8.44 -13.60 -15.21
N ARG A 132 7.80 -14.17 -14.18
CA ARG A 132 7.12 -15.46 -14.28
C ARG A 132 5.90 -15.43 -15.19
N LEU A 133 5.19 -14.30 -15.24
CA LEU A 133 3.98 -14.14 -16.06
C LEU A 133 4.28 -13.81 -17.53
N LEU A 134 5.40 -13.14 -17.83
CA LEU A 134 5.73 -12.69 -19.18
C LEU A 134 6.59 -13.66 -19.99
N VAL A 135 7.28 -14.60 -19.33
CA VAL A 135 8.25 -15.48 -19.98
C VAL A 135 7.61 -16.75 -20.57
N HIS A 136 6.38 -17.10 -20.17
CA HIS A 136 5.60 -18.25 -20.70
C HIS A 136 6.36 -19.60 -20.72
N GLU A 137 7.30 -19.81 -19.79
CA GLU A 137 8.13 -21.02 -19.75
C GLU A 137 7.52 -22.17 -18.91
N ASP A 138 6.57 -21.86 -18.03
CA ASP A 138 5.97 -22.83 -17.11
C ASP A 138 4.49 -23.05 -17.45
N PRO A 139 4.14 -24.19 -18.09
CA PRO A 139 2.75 -24.52 -18.42
C PRO A 139 1.83 -24.59 -17.20
N ALA A 140 2.37 -24.83 -15.99
CA ALA A 140 1.57 -24.82 -14.77
C ALA A 140 1.03 -23.42 -14.44
N LEU A 141 1.65 -22.36 -14.98
CA LEU A 141 1.23 -20.97 -14.78
C LEU A 141 0.30 -20.45 -15.89
N ASP A 142 -0.03 -21.25 -16.90
CA ASP A 142 -0.86 -20.81 -18.03
C ASP A 142 -2.17 -20.16 -17.59
N ALA A 143 -2.82 -20.69 -16.54
CA ALA A 143 -4.05 -20.09 -16.01
C ALA A 143 -3.82 -18.66 -15.47
N ALA A 144 -2.73 -18.45 -14.72
CA ALA A 144 -2.38 -17.16 -14.16
C ALA A 144 -1.98 -16.16 -15.25
N VAL A 145 -1.17 -16.62 -16.21
CA VAL A 145 -0.73 -15.86 -17.38
C VAL A 145 -1.93 -15.39 -18.20
N ASN A 146 -2.84 -16.30 -18.56
CA ASN A 146 -4.03 -15.96 -19.35
C ASN A 146 -4.91 -14.90 -18.66
N GLU A 147 -5.07 -15.00 -17.34
CA GLU A 147 -5.84 -14.01 -16.59
C GLU A 147 -5.09 -12.67 -16.48
N TYR A 148 -3.77 -12.68 -16.30
CA TYR A 148 -2.93 -11.48 -16.32
C TYR A 148 -3.02 -10.75 -17.67
N GLU A 149 -2.84 -11.45 -18.78
CA GLU A 149 -2.97 -10.88 -20.12
C GLU A 149 -4.35 -10.27 -20.34
N LYS A 150 -5.40 -11.02 -20.01
CA LYS A 150 -6.79 -10.59 -20.21
C LYS A 150 -7.13 -9.36 -19.37
N ARG A 151 -6.79 -9.36 -18.08
CA ARG A 151 -7.24 -8.33 -17.13
C ARG A 151 -6.32 -7.13 -17.11
N ILE A 152 -5.01 -7.35 -17.12
CA ILE A 152 -4.01 -6.30 -16.94
C ILE A 152 -3.58 -5.72 -18.27
N LEU A 153 -3.12 -6.56 -19.22
CA LEU A 153 -2.60 -6.08 -20.50
C LEU A 153 -3.71 -5.63 -21.45
N LEU A 154 -4.73 -6.46 -21.67
CA LEU A 154 -5.88 -6.16 -22.52
C LEU A 154 -6.95 -5.29 -21.82
N ARG A 155 -6.74 -4.95 -20.54
CA ARG A 155 -7.61 -4.09 -19.73
C ARG A 155 -9.08 -4.55 -19.70
N LYS A 156 -9.36 -5.85 -19.82
CA LYS A 156 -10.73 -6.42 -19.70
C LYS A 156 -11.13 -6.57 -18.22
N LEU A 157 -11.15 -5.46 -17.51
CA LEU A 157 -11.41 -5.40 -16.06
C LEU A 157 -12.85 -5.75 -15.69
N MET A 158 -13.07 -5.99 -14.39
CA MET A 158 -14.41 -6.24 -13.86
C MET A 158 -15.23 -4.94 -13.86
N ARG A 159 -16.54 -5.07 -14.01
CA ARG A 159 -17.45 -3.92 -14.02
C ARG A 159 -17.74 -3.47 -12.58
N CYS A 160 -17.69 -2.16 -12.35
CA CYS A 160 -18.20 -1.59 -11.10
C CYS A 160 -19.71 -1.44 -11.29
N VAL A 161 -20.50 -2.09 -10.44
CA VAL A 161 -21.97 -2.14 -10.56
C VAL A 161 -22.62 -0.97 -9.82
N GLY A 162 -21.99 -0.48 -8.74
CA GLY A 162 -22.45 0.68 -8.00
C GLY A 162 -21.46 1.10 -6.92
N GLU A 163 -21.68 2.27 -6.35
CA GLU A 163 -21.02 2.83 -5.18
C GLU A 163 -22.13 3.42 -4.31
N TRP A 164 -22.15 3.07 -3.02
CA TRP A 164 -23.23 3.46 -2.10
C TRP A 164 -22.62 3.90 -0.77
N ASP A 165 -23.06 5.04 -0.28
CA ASP A 165 -22.81 5.48 1.08
C ASP A 165 -23.91 4.92 1.97
N LEU A 166 -23.53 4.16 3.00
CA LEU A 166 -24.47 3.67 4.00
C LEU A 166 -24.70 4.77 5.05
N PRO A 167 -25.96 4.99 5.48
CA PRO A 167 -26.31 5.95 6.51
C PRO A 167 -25.78 5.57 7.90
#